data_AF-A0A7X4FPN8-F1
#
_entry.id   AF-A0A7X4FPN8-F1
#
_cell.length_a   1.000
_cell.length_b   1.000
_cell.length_c   1.000
_cell.angle_alpha   90.00
_cell.angle_beta   90.00
_cell.angle_gamma   90.00
#
_symmetry.space_group_name_H-M   'P 1'
#
loop_
_entity.id
_entity.type
_entity.pdbx_description
1 polymer ?
#
loop_
_entity_poly.entity_id
_entity_poly.type
_entity_poly.pdbx_seq_one_letter_code
_entity_poly.pdbx_strand_id
1 'polypeptide(L)'
;MRSANRPGGAGGGRVGVTAPDAAPPAEADRNGPSWNGKRRLLDRDLRALLGGSLDPRRILCEEPLAPLTTLRVGGRADWFLDCRSAAEVAAAVRAARALGLPVTLLGGGSNVLVGDAGVRGLVARFRRGEIVESSPGLVRAAAGVTINGLVRWT
;
A
#
# COMPACT_ATOMS: atom_id res chain seq x y z
N MET A 1 -19.51 -42.19 -34.83
CA MET A 1 -20.52 -41.41 -34.08
C MET A 1 -20.06 -41.30 -32.62
N ARG A 2 -20.07 -40.08 -32.07
CA ARG A 2 -19.57 -39.62 -30.73
C ARG A 2 -18.04 -39.49 -30.67
N SER A 3 -17.39 -38.32 -30.71
CA SER A 3 -17.65 -36.96 -30.21
C SER A 3 -17.85 -36.88 -28.68
N ALA A 4 -16.79 -36.49 -27.99
CA ALA A 4 -16.74 -35.86 -26.66
C ALA A 4 -15.31 -35.29 -26.48
N ASN A 5 -15.03 -34.07 -26.93
CA ASN A 5 -15.08 -32.83 -26.16
C ASN A 5 -14.26 -32.90 -24.84
N ARG A 6 -13.00 -32.44 -24.90
CA ARG A 6 -12.19 -32.11 -23.71
C ARG A 6 -12.54 -30.68 -23.28
N PRO A 7 -12.81 -30.37 -22.00
CA PRO A 7 -12.91 -29.00 -21.57
C PRO A 7 -11.51 -28.37 -21.52
N GLY A 8 -11.44 -27.11 -21.96
CA GLY A 8 -10.23 -26.34 -22.07
C GLY A 8 -9.81 -25.66 -20.77
N GLY A 9 -8.64 -25.01 -20.85
CA GLY A 9 -8.42 -23.70 -20.25
C GLY A 9 -7.94 -23.70 -18.81
N ALA A 10 -6.62 -23.64 -18.64
CA ALA A 10 -6.03 -22.83 -17.58
C ALA A 10 -4.88 -22.04 -18.21
N GLY A 11 -5.25 -20.98 -18.95
CA GLY A 11 -4.31 -19.94 -19.32
C GLY A 11 -3.76 -19.33 -18.04
N GLY A 12 -2.48 -19.59 -17.76
CA GLY A 12 -1.72 -18.91 -16.73
C GLY A 12 -1.55 -17.44 -17.10
N GLY A 13 -2.62 -16.66 -16.98
CA GLY A 13 -2.57 -15.22 -17.04
C GLY A 13 -1.81 -14.74 -15.83
N ARG A 14 -0.52 -14.43 -16.00
CA ARG A 14 0.18 -13.56 -15.04
C ARG A 14 -0.66 -12.29 -14.96
N VAL A 15 -1.37 -12.11 -13.86
CA VAL A 15 -1.92 -10.80 -13.52
C VAL A 15 -0.71 -9.96 -13.18
N GLY A 16 -0.10 -9.37 -14.21
CA GLY A 16 0.89 -8.33 -14.04
C GLY A 16 0.22 -7.25 -13.23
N VAL A 17 0.68 -7.04 -12.00
CA VAL A 17 0.41 -5.80 -11.28
C VAL A 17 1.23 -4.73 -11.99
N THR A 18 0.76 -4.29 -13.15
CA THR A 18 1.24 -3.06 -13.76
C THR A 18 0.79 -1.94 -12.82
N ALA A 19 1.75 -1.35 -12.11
CA ALA A 19 1.52 -0.06 -11.47
C ALA A 19 0.92 0.88 -12.54
N PRO A 20 -0.21 1.56 -12.28
CA PRO A 20 -0.69 2.56 -13.23
C PRO A 20 0.39 3.62 -13.40
N ASP A 21 0.77 3.81 -14.67
CA ASP A 21 1.80 4.72 -15.17
C ASP A 21 1.35 6.17 -15.05
N ALA A 22 1.10 6.61 -13.81
CA ALA A 22 1.01 8.01 -13.46
C ALA A 22 2.37 8.42 -12.90
N ALA A 23 3.29 8.77 -13.80
CA ALA A 23 4.52 9.46 -13.42
C ALA A 23 4.12 10.64 -12.48
N PRO A 24 4.67 10.71 -11.26
CA PRO A 24 4.35 11.81 -10.36
C PRO A 24 4.75 13.13 -11.02
N PRO A 25 4.11 14.27 -10.63
CA PRO A 25 4.63 15.58 -11.00
C PRO A 25 6.11 15.62 -10.62
N ALA A 26 6.92 16.07 -11.58
CA ALA A 26 8.37 16.01 -11.56
C ALA A 26 8.95 16.36 -10.18
N GLU A 27 9.98 15.60 -9.80
CA GLU A 27 10.80 15.65 -8.60
C GLU A 27 11.19 17.08 -8.13
N ALA A 28 11.06 18.08 -9.00
CA ALA A 28 11.55 19.45 -8.84
C ALA A 28 10.71 20.39 -7.95
N ASP A 29 9.40 20.17 -7.71
CA ASP A 29 8.55 21.19 -7.03
C ASP A 29 8.30 20.94 -5.53
N ARG A 30 9.03 20.01 -4.89
CA ARG A 30 8.78 19.62 -3.49
C ARG A 30 8.86 20.76 -2.47
N ASN A 31 9.64 21.79 -2.78
CA ASN A 31 9.85 22.96 -1.93
C ASN A 31 9.31 24.26 -2.54
N GLY A 32 8.57 24.17 -3.65
CA GLY A 32 8.00 25.35 -4.28
C GLY A 32 6.83 25.94 -3.47
N PRO A 33 6.61 27.27 -3.52
CA PRO A 33 5.47 27.92 -2.89
C PRO A 33 4.11 27.33 -3.34
N SER A 34 4.02 26.89 -4.60
CA SER A 34 2.88 26.20 -5.23
C SER A 34 2.53 24.89 -4.52
N TRP A 35 3.53 24.07 -4.23
CA TRP A 35 3.34 22.76 -3.62
C TRP A 35 2.86 22.85 -2.18
N ASN A 36 3.37 23.81 -1.39
CA ASN A 36 2.93 24.01 -0.01
C ASN A 36 1.43 24.35 0.11
N GLY A 37 0.90 25.16 -0.83
CA GLY A 37 -0.53 25.42 -0.93
C GLY A 37 -1.33 24.18 -1.32
N LYS A 38 -0.89 23.50 -2.39
CA LYS A 38 -1.54 22.28 -2.89
C LYS A 38 -1.55 21.15 -1.84
N ARG A 39 -0.45 20.94 -1.12
CA ARG A 39 -0.33 19.92 -0.06
C ARG A 39 -1.29 20.15 1.08
N ARG A 40 -1.51 21.41 1.50
CA ARG A 40 -2.49 21.73 2.56
C ARG A 40 -3.91 21.36 2.16
N LEU A 41 -4.29 21.63 0.90
CA LEU A 41 -5.61 21.24 0.39
C LEU A 41 -5.74 19.71 0.32
N LEU A 42 -4.74 19.04 -0.24
CA LEU A 42 -4.71 17.57 -0.32
C LEU A 42 -4.72 16.90 1.05
N ASP A 43 -4.01 17.44 2.04
CA ASP A 43 -4.01 16.94 3.42
C ASP A 43 -5.40 17.03 4.05
N ARG A 44 -6.08 18.19 3.90
CA ARG A 44 -7.45 18.37 4.37
C ARG A 44 -8.40 17.36 3.71
N ASP A 45 -8.34 17.24 2.39
CA ASP A 45 -9.26 16.39 1.63
C ASP A 45 -9.00 14.90 1.89
N LEU A 46 -7.73 14.50 2.03
CA LEU A 46 -7.35 13.13 2.41
C LEU A 46 -7.86 12.76 3.81
N ARG A 47 -7.71 13.67 4.79
CA ARG A 47 -8.24 13.49 6.14
C ARG A 47 -9.76 13.39 6.15
N ALA A 48 -10.44 14.21 5.35
CA ALA A 48 -11.90 14.17 5.22
C ALA A 48 -12.40 12.85 4.63
N LEU A 49 -11.77 12.38 3.54
CA LEU A 49 -12.14 11.10 2.90
C LEU A 49 -11.88 9.89 3.80
N LEU A 50 -10.86 9.93 4.66
CA LEU A 50 -10.52 8.83 5.55
C LEU A 50 -11.19 8.89 6.93
N GLY A 51 -11.77 10.04 7.31
CA GLY A 51 -12.37 10.24 8.64
C GLY A 51 -13.53 9.31 8.97
N GLY A 52 -14.21 8.74 7.97
CA GLY A 52 -15.25 7.73 8.18
C GLY A 52 -14.72 6.31 8.38
N SER A 53 -13.44 6.05 8.12
CA SER A 53 -12.83 4.71 8.18
C SER A 53 -11.76 4.58 9.27
N LEU A 54 -11.10 5.67 9.66
CA LEU A 54 -10.05 5.69 10.68
C LEU A 54 -9.88 7.09 11.27
N ASP A 55 -9.24 7.18 12.43
CA ASP A 55 -8.86 8.46 13.05
C ASP A 55 -7.89 9.24 12.13
N PRO A 56 -8.29 10.42 11.61
CA PRO A 56 -7.43 11.24 10.74
C PRO A 56 -6.09 11.62 11.36
N ARG A 57 -5.94 11.64 12.69
CA ARG A 57 -4.66 11.94 13.38
C ARG A 57 -3.58 10.90 13.12
N ARG A 58 -3.97 9.71 12.64
CA ARG A 58 -3.03 8.63 12.26
C ARG A 58 -2.39 8.84 10.89
N ILE A 59 -2.83 9.85 10.13
CA ILE A 59 -2.20 10.27 8.89
C ILE A 59 -1.05 11.21 9.25
N LEU A 60 0.16 10.66 9.16
CA LEU A 60 1.41 11.37 9.45
C LEU A 60 1.92 12.03 8.17
N CYS A 61 2.49 13.23 8.28
CA CYS A 61 3.07 13.94 7.15
C CYS A 61 4.58 13.96 7.28
N GLU A 62 5.29 13.90 6.15
CA GLU A 62 6.76 13.95 6.12
C GLU A 62 7.43 12.84 6.97
N GLU A 63 6.81 11.65 7.06
CA GLU A 63 7.29 10.56 7.92
C GLU A 63 8.57 9.93 7.32
N PRO A 64 9.66 9.80 8.10
CA PRO A 64 10.87 9.14 7.62
C PRO A 64 10.64 7.64 7.39
N LEU A 65 11.01 7.13 6.22
CA LEU A 65 10.80 5.73 5.88
C LEU A 65 11.96 4.83 6.29
N ALA A 66 13.17 5.37 6.50
CA ALA A 66 14.33 4.61 6.94
C ALA A 66 14.07 3.69 8.17
N PRO A 67 13.42 4.13 9.26
CA PRO A 67 13.13 3.24 10.40
C PRO A 67 12.16 2.09 10.08
N LEU A 68 11.46 2.17 8.94
CA LEU A 68 10.42 1.23 8.54
C LEU A 68 10.92 0.19 7.52
N THR A 69 12.17 0.31 7.05
CA THR A 69 12.83 -0.61 6.11
C THR A 69 13.94 -1.40 6.80
N THR A 70 14.22 -2.62 6.33
CA THR A 70 15.30 -3.45 6.89
C THR A 70 16.68 -2.86 6.58
N LEU A 71 16.82 -2.21 5.42
CA LEU A 71 18.06 -1.54 5.00
C LEU A 71 18.32 -0.23 5.75
N ARG A 72 17.34 0.27 6.52
CA ARG A 72 17.44 1.51 7.30
C ARG A 72 17.82 2.74 6.47
N VAL A 73 17.38 2.75 5.22
CA VAL A 73 17.53 3.85 4.28
C VAL A 73 16.16 4.26 3.73
N GLY A 74 16.05 5.53 3.34
CA GLY A 74 14.82 6.11 2.82
C GLY A 74 14.51 7.48 3.37
N GLY A 75 14.21 8.40 2.45
CA GLY A 75 13.71 9.74 2.77
C GLY A 75 12.27 9.72 3.31
N ARG A 76 11.61 10.87 3.21
CA ARG A 76 10.29 11.10 3.79
C ARG A 76 9.14 10.77 2.83
N ALA A 77 8.08 10.18 3.36
CA ALA A 77 6.79 10.08 2.68
C ALA A 77 6.01 11.38 2.84
N ASP A 78 5.32 11.84 1.79
CA ASP A 78 4.45 13.03 1.92
C ASP A 78 3.34 12.80 2.95
N TRP A 79 2.67 11.64 2.82
CA TRP A 79 1.73 11.12 3.78
C TRP A 79 2.04 9.66 4.09
N PHE A 80 1.92 9.29 5.36
CA PHE A 80 2.11 7.93 5.84
C PHE A 80 0.93 7.51 6.71
N LEU A 81 0.50 6.27 6.53
CA LEU A 81 -0.56 5.65 7.32
C LEU A 81 -0.21 4.20 7.65
N ASP A 82 -0.09 3.87 8.94
CA ASP A 82 -0.02 2.48 9.40
C ASP A 82 -1.44 1.91 9.55
N CYS A 83 -1.85 1.11 8.56
CA CYS A 83 -3.16 0.51 8.47
C CYS A 83 -3.30 -0.67 9.43
N ARG A 84 -4.40 -0.71 10.18
CA ARG A 84 -4.70 -1.73 11.19
C ARG A 84 -5.62 -2.84 10.69
N SER A 85 -6.28 -2.64 9.55
CA SER A 85 -7.18 -3.62 8.95
C SER A 85 -7.15 -3.56 7.42
N ALA A 86 -7.63 -4.62 6.77
CA ALA A 86 -7.81 -4.63 5.32
C ALA A 86 -8.79 -3.55 4.83
N ALA A 87 -9.80 -3.21 5.65
CA ALA A 87 -10.75 -2.15 5.35
C ALA A 87 -10.07 -0.78 5.31
N GLU A 88 -9.14 -0.50 6.25
CA GLU A 88 -8.35 0.72 6.24
C GLU A 88 -7.43 0.81 5.01
N VAL A 89 -6.79 -0.30 4.61
CA VAL A 89 -5.99 -0.35 3.37
C VAL A 89 -6.85 -0.02 2.15
N ALA A 90 -8.04 -0.62 2.05
CA ALA A 90 -8.95 -0.37 0.95
C ALA A 90 -9.45 1.09 0.94
N ALA A 91 -9.72 1.67 2.12
CA ALA A 91 -10.10 3.07 2.24
C ALA A 91 -8.95 4.01 1.81
N ALA A 92 -7.72 3.74 2.24
CA ALA A 92 -6.53 4.49 1.85
C ALA A 92 -6.34 4.50 0.33
N VAL A 93 -6.43 3.34 -0.31
CA VAL A 93 -6.30 3.21 -1.78
C VAL A 93 -7.43 3.98 -2.50
N ARG A 94 -8.68 3.88 -2.04
CA ARG A 94 -9.80 4.61 -2.63
C ARG A 94 -9.66 6.12 -2.48
N ALA A 95 -9.31 6.60 -1.29
CA ALA A 95 -9.14 8.02 -1.02
C ALA A 95 -8.03 8.63 -1.88
N ALA A 96 -6.87 7.97 -1.94
CA ALA A 96 -5.77 8.44 -2.76
C ALA A 96 -6.11 8.43 -4.27
N ARG A 97 -6.81 7.40 -4.76
CA ARG A 97 -7.30 7.38 -6.15
C ARG A 97 -8.26 8.54 -6.45
N ALA A 98 -9.19 8.84 -5.54
CA ALA A 98 -10.12 9.95 -5.70
C ALA A 98 -9.41 11.31 -5.78
N LEU A 99 -8.26 11.45 -5.10
CA LEU A 99 -7.44 12.67 -5.09
C LEU A 99 -6.34 12.67 -6.17
N GLY A 100 -6.23 11.63 -7.00
CA GLY A 100 -5.14 11.50 -7.98
C GLY A 100 -3.75 11.38 -7.33
N LEU A 101 -3.66 10.89 -6.10
CA LEU A 101 -2.41 10.70 -5.38
C LEU A 101 -1.80 9.32 -5.71
N PRO A 102 -0.49 9.24 -6.00
CA PRO A 102 0.22 7.97 -6.03
C PRO A 102 0.11 7.26 -4.67
N VAL A 103 -0.03 5.93 -4.71
CA VAL A 103 -0.06 5.09 -3.50
C VAL A 103 1.06 4.07 -3.55
N THR A 104 1.78 3.95 -2.45
CA THR A 104 2.74 2.87 -2.22
C THR A 104 2.29 2.04 -1.03
N LEU A 105 2.13 0.73 -1.24
CA LEU A 105 1.86 -0.20 -0.15
C LEU A 105 3.18 -0.71 0.44
N LEU A 106 3.37 -0.56 1.75
CA LEU A 106 4.55 -1.02 2.46
C LEU A 106 4.20 -2.17 3.40
N GLY A 107 4.82 -3.33 3.20
CA GLY A 107 4.71 -4.44 4.14
C GLY A 107 5.83 -4.43 5.18
N GLY A 108 6.63 -5.49 5.13
CA GLY A 108 7.81 -5.72 5.98
C GLY A 108 8.89 -4.64 5.90
N GLY A 109 9.04 -4.05 4.72
CA GLY A 109 10.20 -3.22 4.38
C GLY A 109 11.48 -4.03 4.13
N SER A 110 11.39 -5.35 3.97
CA SER A 110 12.53 -6.27 3.86
C SER A 110 13.15 -6.39 2.47
N ASN A 111 12.46 -5.90 1.45
CA ASN A 111 12.91 -5.97 0.06
C ASN A 111 12.60 -4.67 -0.70
N VAL A 112 12.89 -3.53 -0.08
CA VAL A 112 12.70 -2.21 -0.69
C VAL A 112 13.90 -1.33 -0.40
N LEU A 113 14.33 -0.60 -1.43
CA LEU A 113 15.33 0.46 -1.33
C LEU A 113 14.63 1.79 -1.62
N VAL A 114 14.44 2.59 -0.58
CA VAL A 114 13.83 3.92 -0.71
C VAL A 114 14.96 4.93 -0.84
N GLY A 115 14.93 5.76 -1.89
CA GLY A 115 15.91 6.82 -2.07
C GLY A 115 15.77 7.95 -1.03
N ASP A 116 16.78 8.78 -0.88
CA ASP A 116 16.77 9.92 0.06
C ASP A 116 15.76 11.00 -0.32
N ALA A 117 15.40 11.05 -1.61
CA ALA A 117 14.26 11.82 -2.11
C ALA A 117 12.91 11.27 -1.63
N GLY A 118 12.85 10.20 -0.83
CA GLY A 118 11.63 9.71 -0.20
C GLY A 118 10.56 9.20 -1.17
N VAL A 119 9.29 9.25 -0.76
CA VAL A 119 8.17 8.74 -1.56
C VAL A 119 7.08 9.81 -1.70
N ARG A 120 6.64 10.02 -2.95
CA ARG A 120 5.57 10.96 -3.30
C ARG A 120 4.20 10.32 -3.09
N GLY A 121 3.24 11.09 -2.58
CA GLY A 121 1.88 10.60 -2.34
C GLY A 121 1.73 9.83 -1.02
N LEU A 122 0.78 8.90 -0.98
CA LEU A 122 0.42 8.18 0.24
C LEU A 122 1.16 6.85 0.34
N VAL A 123 1.94 6.69 1.41
CA VAL A 123 2.51 5.40 1.83
C VAL A 123 1.58 4.77 2.86
N ALA A 124 0.93 3.67 2.49
CA ALA A 124 0.08 2.90 3.39
C ALA A 124 0.80 1.61 3.79
N ARG A 125 1.12 1.48 5.09
CA ARG A 125 1.78 0.31 5.64
C ARG A 125 0.76 -0.69 6.17
N PHE A 126 0.97 -1.99 5.93
CA PHE A 126 0.13 -3.05 6.47
C PHE A 126 0.98 -4.22 6.99
N ARG A 127 0.92 -4.47 8.30
CA ARG A 127 1.80 -5.42 9.02
C ARG A 127 1.05 -6.27 10.04
N ARG A 128 -0.26 -6.41 9.85
CA ARG A 128 -1.18 -7.05 10.79
C ARG A 128 -2.10 -7.99 10.07
N GLY A 129 -2.76 -8.85 10.84
CA GLY A 129 -3.80 -9.75 10.37
C GLY A 129 -3.63 -11.12 10.98
N GLU A 130 -4.51 -12.01 10.58
CA GLU A 130 -4.67 -13.34 11.16
C GLU A 130 -4.40 -14.45 10.14
N ILE A 131 -4.16 -15.64 10.70
CA ILE A 131 -4.03 -16.89 9.98
C ILE A 131 -5.22 -17.75 10.41
N VAL A 132 -5.96 -18.27 9.44
CA VAL A 132 -7.17 -19.05 9.69
C VAL A 132 -7.13 -20.32 8.85
N GLU A 133 -7.43 -21.46 9.45
CA GLU A 133 -7.68 -22.68 8.70
C GLU A 133 -9.03 -22.54 7.98
N SER A 134 -9.02 -22.68 6.65
CA SER A 134 -10.23 -22.58 5.83
C SER A 134 -10.85 -23.95 5.53
N SER A 135 -10.02 -24.99 5.47
CA SER A 135 -10.40 -26.40 5.38
C SER A 135 -9.18 -27.25 5.78
N PRO A 136 -9.33 -28.57 6.02
CA PRO A 136 -8.19 -29.44 6.32
C PRO A 136 -7.07 -29.30 5.28
N GLY A 137 -5.89 -28.86 5.74
CA GLY A 137 -4.72 -28.65 4.88
C GLY A 137 -4.71 -27.37 4.03
N LEU A 138 -5.67 -26.45 4.23
CA LEU A 138 -5.72 -25.17 3.53
C LEU A 138 -5.86 -23.99 4.51
N VAL A 139 -4.88 -23.09 4.44
CA VAL A 139 -4.77 -21.95 5.36
C VAL A 139 -4.91 -20.64 4.59
N ARG A 140 -5.67 -19.70 5.16
CA ARG A 140 -5.75 -18.32 4.70
C ARG A 140 -4.97 -17.42 5.65
N ALA A 141 -3.93 -16.77 5.13
CA ALA A 141 -3.14 -15.79 5.87
C ALA A 141 -3.38 -14.38 5.33
N ALA A 142 -3.57 -13.41 6.24
CA ALA A 142 -3.64 -12.01 5.85
C ALA A 142 -2.28 -11.49 5.35
N ALA A 143 -2.31 -10.56 4.39
CA ALA A 143 -1.09 -10.04 3.75
C ALA A 143 -0.07 -9.38 4.69
N GLY A 144 -0.50 -8.93 5.87
CA GLY A 144 0.38 -8.32 6.88
C GLY A 144 1.04 -9.33 7.83
N VAL A 145 0.70 -10.61 7.74
CA VAL A 145 1.33 -11.69 8.52
C VAL A 145 2.77 -11.89 8.05
N THR A 146 3.69 -12.12 9.00
CA THR A 146 5.08 -12.41 8.66
C THR A 146 5.20 -13.84 8.15
N ILE A 147 6.10 -14.08 7.18
CA ILE A 147 6.35 -15.45 6.68
C ILE A 147 6.77 -16.41 7.80
N ASN A 148 7.62 -15.97 8.72
CA ASN A 148 8.01 -16.76 9.88
C ASN A 148 6.83 -17.05 10.82
N GLY A 149 5.88 -16.12 10.95
CA GLY A 149 4.65 -16.34 11.70
C GLY A 149 3.76 -17.38 11.06
N LEU A 150 3.66 -17.38 9.72
CA LEU A 150 2.92 -18.40 8.98
C LEU A 150 3.54 -19.80 9.10
N VAL A 151 4.85 -19.92 8.91
CA VAL A 151 5.56 -21.20 9.00
C VAL A 151 5.48 -21.82 10.39
N ARG A 152 5.44 -21.01 11.46
CA ARG A 152 5.30 -21.51 12.84
C ARG A 152 3.86 -21.89 13.20
N TRP A 153 2.89 -21.43 12.44
CA TRP A 153 1.48 -21.72 12.67
C TRP A 153 1.09 -23.09 12.12
N THR A 154 1.70 -23.50 10.99
CA THR A 154 1.50 -24.81 10.33
C THR A 154 2.33 -25.90 10.98
#